data_AF-A0A1D1Y3F2-F1
#
_entry.id   AF-A0A1D1Y3F2-F1
#
_cell.length_a   1.000
_cell.length_b   1.000
_cell.length_c   1.000
_cell.angle_alpha   90.00
_cell.angle_beta   90.00
_cell.angle_gamma   90.00
#
_symmetry.space_group_name_H-M   'P 1'
#
loop_
_entity.id
_entity.type
_entity.pdbx_description
1 polymer ?
#
loop_
_entity_poly.entity_id
_entity_poly.type
_entity_poly.pdbx_seq_one_letter_code
_entity_poly.pdbx_strand_id
1 'polypeptide(L)'
;GKVEKQCAHFFGVAINEEQAQAGVVIRVTSAAQSKFKFLYFEQEANGGYGLALQEDSEKTGKITSAGMYFLRFQVYRMDSTVNALAAAKDPEAAFFKRLEGLQPCEVSELKPGTHIF
;
A
#
# COMPACT_ATOMS: atom_id res chain seq x y z
N GLY A 1 -10.31 1.43 28.50
CA GLY A 1 -10.77 0.44 27.52
C GLY A 1 -9.78 -0.70 27.50
N LYS A 2 -10.21 -1.93 27.79
CA LYS A 2 -9.35 -3.11 27.74
C LYS A 2 -9.08 -3.39 26.26
N VAL A 3 -7.84 -3.18 25.81
CA VAL A 3 -7.45 -3.46 24.43
C VAL A 3 -7.49 -4.98 24.26
N GLU A 4 -8.43 -5.46 23.45
CA GLU A 4 -8.40 -6.86 23.01
C GLU A 4 -7.07 -7.13 22.31
N LYS A 5 -6.50 -8.29 22.62
CA LYS A 5 -5.17 -8.75 22.21
C LYS A 5 -4.89 -8.35 20.76
N GLN A 6 -3.89 -7.50 20.54
CA GLN A 6 -3.39 -7.18 19.20
C GLN A 6 -2.98 -8.50 18.55
N CYS A 7 -3.75 -8.94 17.55
CA CYS A 7 -3.46 -10.14 16.79
C CYS A 7 -2.76 -9.70 15.49
N ALA A 8 -1.51 -10.10 15.34
CA ALA A 8 -0.79 -9.95 14.08
C ALA A 8 -0.84 -11.29 13.34
N HIS A 9 -1.23 -11.24 12.06
CA HIS A 9 -1.22 -12.38 11.17
C HIS A 9 -0.10 -12.18 10.16
N PHE A 10 0.83 -13.11 10.10
CA PHE A 10 1.99 -13.04 9.21
C PHE A 10 1.80 -13.99 8.03
N PHE A 11 2.14 -13.52 6.84
CA PHE A 11 2.04 -14.28 5.60
C PHE A 11 3.39 -14.27 4.88
N GLY A 12 3.93 -15.47 4.66
CA GLY A 12 5.07 -15.67 3.78
C GLY A 12 4.61 -15.81 2.34
N VAL A 13 5.00 -14.86 1.47
CA VAL A 13 4.68 -14.87 0.05
C VAL A 13 5.94 -15.18 -0.73
N ALA A 14 5.94 -16.29 -1.45
CA ALA A 14 7.04 -16.67 -2.35
C ALA A 14 6.87 -15.98 -3.71
N ILE A 15 7.88 -15.20 -4.09
CA ILE A 15 7.95 -14.48 -5.36
C ILE A 15 9.06 -15.11 -6.20
N ASN A 16 8.73 -15.53 -7.42
CA ASN A 16 9.73 -16.05 -8.36
C ASN A 16 10.34 -14.92 -9.21
N GLU A 17 11.34 -15.26 -10.03
CA GLU A 17 12.05 -14.32 -10.88
C GLU A 17 11.12 -13.58 -11.86
N GLU A 18 10.22 -14.30 -12.52
CA GLU A 18 9.30 -13.73 -13.50
C GLU A 18 8.34 -12.72 -12.84
N GLN A 19 7.84 -13.05 -11.65
CA GLN A 19 6.97 -12.18 -10.86
C GLN A 19 7.70 -10.95 -10.36
N ALA A 20 8.93 -11.10 -9.86
CA ALA A 20 9.78 -9.97 -9.47
C ALA A 20 10.03 -9.04 -10.66
N GLN A 21 10.29 -9.60 -11.85
CA GLN A 21 10.51 -8.83 -13.06
C GLN A 21 9.25 -8.16 -13.62
N ALA A 22 8.08 -8.77 -13.48
CA ALA A 22 6.81 -8.16 -13.88
C ALA A 22 6.33 -7.09 -12.90
N GLY A 23 6.79 -7.16 -11.65
CA GLY A 23 6.24 -6.41 -10.53
C GLY A 23 5.00 -7.09 -9.94
N VAL A 24 4.74 -6.82 -8.67
CA VAL A 24 3.66 -7.45 -7.90
C VAL A 24 2.89 -6.44 -7.06
N VAL A 25 1.60 -6.71 -6.92
CA VAL A 25 0.71 -5.96 -6.02
C VAL A 25 0.22 -6.91 -4.95
N ILE A 26 0.51 -6.57 -3.70
CA ILE A 26 0.00 -7.33 -2.55
C ILE A 26 -1.13 -6.53 -1.92
N ARG A 27 -2.29 -7.15 -1.81
CA ARG A 27 -3.51 -6.53 -1.30
C ARG A 27 -4.16 -7.41 -0.25
N VAL A 28 -4.53 -6.80 0.86
CA VAL A 28 -5.30 -7.42 1.93
C VAL A 28 -6.69 -6.79 1.95
N THR A 29 -7.72 -7.61 2.08
CA THR A 29 -9.11 -7.15 2.19
C THR A 29 -9.80 -7.80 3.40
N SER A 30 -10.63 -7.03 4.09
CA SER A 30 -11.51 -7.49 5.15
C SER A 30 -12.96 -7.29 4.73
N ALA A 31 -13.67 -8.40 4.52
CA ALA A 31 -15.12 -8.40 4.31
C ALA A 31 -15.90 -8.00 5.58
N ALA A 32 -15.30 -8.20 6.76
CA ALA A 32 -15.84 -7.76 8.04
C ALA A 32 -15.66 -6.25 8.28
N GLN A 33 -15.07 -5.51 7.33
CA GLN A 33 -14.80 -4.07 7.42
C GLN A 33 -13.93 -3.66 8.61
N SER A 34 -13.11 -4.59 9.10
CA SER A 34 -12.18 -4.33 10.19
C SER A 34 -11.12 -3.34 9.74
N LYS A 35 -10.79 -2.37 10.60
CA LYS A 35 -9.62 -1.52 10.39
C LYS A 35 -8.36 -2.31 10.78
N PHE A 36 -7.34 -2.30 9.94
CA PHE A 36 -6.07 -2.98 10.18
C PHE A 36 -4.90 -2.17 9.60
N LYS A 37 -3.69 -2.57 9.98
CA LYS A 37 -2.44 -2.11 9.37
C LYS A 37 -1.86 -3.23 8.54
N PHE A 38 -1.44 -2.92 7.33
CA PHE A 38 -0.72 -3.83 6.45
C PHE A 38 0.76 -3.50 6.53
N LEU A 39 1.58 -4.48 6.90
CA LEU A 39 3.00 -4.31 7.17
C LEU A 39 3.80 -5.13 6.15
N TYR A 40 5.02 -4.68 5.86
CA TYR A 40 6.00 -5.45 5.12
C TYR A 40 7.33 -5.39 5.87
N PHE A 41 7.97 -6.55 6.01
CA PHE A 41 9.23 -6.69 6.71
C PHE A 41 10.33 -7.16 5.77
N GLU A 42 11.49 -6.51 5.88
CA GLU A 42 12.72 -6.94 5.22
C GLU A 42 13.60 -7.73 6.17
N GLN A 43 14.28 -8.74 5.64
CA GLN A 43 15.25 -9.50 6.42
C GLN A 43 16.53 -8.67 6.60
N GLU A 44 16.92 -8.47 7.85
CA GLU A 44 18.14 -7.77 8.20
C GLU A 44 19.35 -8.72 8.18
N ALA A 45 20.56 -8.16 8.04
CA ALA A 45 21.81 -8.94 8.00
C ALA A 45 22.06 -9.78 9.28
N ASN A 46 21.45 -9.40 10.40
CA ASN A 46 21.50 -10.14 11.67
C ASN A 46 20.56 -11.36 11.70
N GLY A 47 19.78 -11.61 10.62
CA GLY A 47 18.79 -12.68 10.53
C GLY A 47 17.41 -12.32 11.10
N GLY A 48 17.23 -11.12 11.65
CA GLY A 48 15.97 -10.56 12.09
C GLY A 48 15.13 -9.95 10.96
N TYR A 49 14.01 -9.36 11.33
CA TYR A 49 13.10 -8.68 10.41
C TYR A 49 12.87 -7.23 10.86
N GLY A 50 13.14 -6.28 9.97
CA GLY A 50 12.89 -4.86 10.16
C GLY A 50 11.62 -4.42 9.42
N LEU A 51 10.81 -3.54 10.03
CA LEU A 51 9.64 -2.97 9.37
C LEU A 51 10.09 -2.04 8.23
N ALA A 52 9.76 -2.39 6.99
CA ALA A 52 10.13 -1.63 5.80
C ALA A 52 8.98 -0.72 5.33
N LEU A 53 7.76 -1.26 5.21
CA LEU A 53 6.59 -0.48 4.79
C LEU A 53 5.39 -0.72 5.71
N GLN A 54 4.55 0.31 5.85
CA GLN A 54 3.28 0.25 6.56
C GLN A 54 2.22 1.04 5.80
N GLU A 55 1.05 0.44 5.59
CA GLU A 55 -0.13 1.09 5.02
C GLU A 55 -1.33 0.87 5.95
N ASP A 56 -2.10 1.93 6.21
CA ASP A 56 -3.35 1.84 6.97
C ASP A 56 -4.49 1.41 6.04
N SER A 57 -5.38 0.54 6.53
CA SER A 57 -6.52 0.10 5.71
C SER A 57 -7.55 1.21 5.50
N GLU A 58 -8.04 1.34 4.27
CA GLU A 58 -9.11 2.26 3.90
C GLU A 58 -10.42 1.51 3.67
N LYS A 59 -11.53 2.11 4.10
CA LYS A 59 -12.87 1.56 3.87
C LYS A 59 -13.44 2.11 2.57
N THR A 60 -13.79 1.22 1.65
CA THR A 60 -14.48 1.56 0.40
C THR A 60 -15.75 0.73 0.28
N GLY A 61 -16.91 1.37 0.40
CA GLY A 61 -18.20 0.69 0.38
C GLY A 61 -18.31 -0.35 1.49
N LYS A 62 -18.42 -1.63 1.10
CA LYS A 62 -18.62 -2.76 2.02
C LYS A 62 -17.34 -3.51 2.39
N ILE A 63 -16.19 -3.08 1.90
CA ILE A 63 -14.89 -3.71 2.17
C ILE A 63 -13.93 -2.72 2.82
N THR A 64 -12.95 -3.24 3.54
CA THR A 64 -11.81 -2.47 4.01
C THR A 64 -10.54 -3.11 3.46
N SER A 65 -9.63 -2.31 2.90
CA SER A 65 -8.47 -2.83 2.18
C SER A 65 -7.23 -1.96 2.35
N ALA A 66 -6.07 -2.59 2.27
CA ALA A 66 -4.77 -1.94 2.10
C ALA A 66 -3.99 -2.68 1.01
N GLY A 67 -3.06 -2.00 0.36
CA GLY A 67 -2.19 -2.65 -0.61
C GLY A 67 -0.89 -1.93 -0.83
N MET A 68 0.14 -2.69 -1.16
CA MET A 68 1.48 -2.23 -1.52
C MET A 68 1.78 -2.63 -2.96
N TYR A 69 2.45 -1.74 -3.69
CA TYR A 69 2.78 -1.90 -5.09
C TYR A 69 4.29 -2.00 -5.21
N PHE A 70 4.78 -3.13 -5.70
CA PHE A 70 6.19 -3.37 -5.93
C PHE A 70 6.44 -3.49 -7.43
N LEU A 71 6.69 -2.35 -8.07
CA LEU A 71 6.71 -2.21 -9.53
C LEU A 71 8.08 -1.74 -9.99
N ARG A 72 8.49 -2.09 -11.21
CA ARG A 72 9.81 -1.72 -11.77
C ARG A 72 9.80 -0.42 -12.58
N PHE A 73 8.74 0.36 -12.44
CA PHE A 73 8.57 1.64 -13.11
C PHE A 73 8.09 2.68 -12.11
N GLN A 74 8.40 3.95 -12.39
CA GLN A 74 8.04 5.05 -11.52
C GLN A 74 6.52 5.14 -11.36
N VAL A 75 6.06 5.04 -10.12
CA VAL A 75 4.67 5.29 -9.75
C VAL A 75 4.58 6.69 -9.15
N TYR A 76 3.48 7.37 -9.41
CA TYR A 76 3.17 8.67 -8.81
C TYR A 76 1.89 8.55 -7.99
N ARG A 77 1.92 9.10 -6.78
CA ARG A 77 0.71 9.22 -5.97
C ARG A 77 -0.05 10.45 -6.44
N MET A 78 -1.25 10.26 -6.95
CA MET A 78 -2.19 11.36 -7.17
C MET A 78 -2.64 11.88 -5.80
N ASP A 79 -2.43 13.16 -5.53
CA ASP A 79 -3.00 13.79 -4.33
C ASP A 79 -4.53 13.79 -4.46
N SER A 80 -5.20 13.10 -3.53
CA SER A 80 -6.65 12.98 -3.49
C SER A 80 -7.34 14.14 -2.79
N THR A 81 -6.59 15.12 -2.25
CA THR A 81 -7.12 16.30 -1.53
C THR A 81 -7.75 17.34 -2.46
N VAL A 82 -8.57 16.91 -3.41
CA VAL A 82 -9.41 17.84 -4.18
C VAL A 82 -10.77 17.92 -3.53
N ASN A 83 -11.03 19.08 -2.91
CA ASN A 83 -12.34 19.43 -2.39
C ASN A 83 -13.41 19.23 -3.47
N ALA A 84 -14.33 18.29 -3.23
CA ALA A 84 -15.38 17.91 -4.18
C ALA A 84 -16.26 19.10 -4.62
N LEU A 85 -16.49 20.09 -3.73
CA LEU A 85 -17.23 21.31 -4.07
C LEU A 85 -16.45 22.22 -5.02
N ALA A 86 -15.12 22.28 -4.88
CA ALA A 86 -14.26 23.07 -5.77
C ALA A 86 -14.15 22.39 -7.15
N ALA A 87 -14.03 21.06 -7.18
CA ALA A 87 -14.00 20.28 -8.43
C ALA A 87 -15.30 20.37 -9.25
N ALA A 88 -16.44 20.55 -8.59
CA ALA A 88 -17.71 20.74 -9.27
C ALA A 88 -17.86 22.13 -9.91
N LYS A 89 -17.17 23.15 -9.37
CA LYS A 89 -17.18 24.51 -9.92
C LYS A 89 -16.23 24.68 -11.10
N ASP A 90 -15.06 24.05 -11.02
CA ASP A 90 -14.04 24.09 -12.07
C ASP A 90 -13.33 22.73 -12.17
N PRO A 91 -13.85 21.82 -13.01
CA PRO A 91 -13.30 20.48 -13.18
C PRO A 91 -11.87 20.49 -13.75
N GLU A 92 -11.54 21.44 -14.61
CA GLU A 92 -10.22 21.53 -15.25
C GLU A 92 -9.17 22.01 -14.24
N ALA A 93 -9.42 23.11 -13.53
CA ALA A 93 -8.49 23.60 -12.51
C ALA A 93 -8.28 22.57 -11.38
N ALA A 94 -9.35 21.86 -11.00
CA ALA A 94 -9.27 20.77 -10.04
C ALA A 94 -8.43 19.59 -10.54
N PHE A 95 -8.49 19.28 -11.83
CA PHE A 95 -7.63 18.27 -12.46
C PHE A 95 -6.16 18.72 -12.48
N PHE A 96 -5.87 19.96 -12.90
CA PHE A 96 -4.50 20.49 -12.89
C PHE A 96 -3.89 20.51 -11.49
N LYS A 97 -4.68 20.85 -10.46
CA LYS A 97 -4.21 20.81 -9.07
C LYS A 97 -3.85 19.39 -8.59
N ARG A 98 -4.50 18.34 -9.11
CA ARG A 98 -4.09 16.94 -8.84
C ARG A 98 -2.75 16.62 -9.47
N LEU A 99 -2.48 17.16 -10.67
CA LEU A 99 -1.21 16.97 -11.37
C LEU A 99 -0.05 17.67 -10.63
N GLU A 100 -0.28 18.83 -10.03
CA GLU A 100 0.71 19.54 -9.21
C GLU A 100 1.14 18.75 -7.96
N GLY A 101 0.22 17.94 -7.41
CA GLY A 101 0.46 17.08 -6.25
C GLY A 101 1.09 15.73 -6.58
N LEU A 102 1.44 15.44 -7.85
CA LEU A 102 2.05 14.18 -8.23
C LEU A 102 3.46 14.06 -7.64
N GLN A 103 3.55 13.40 -6.50
CA GLN A 103 4.83 13.03 -5.92
C GLN A 103 5.23 11.62 -6.39
N PRO A 104 6.48 11.43 -6.85
CA PRO A 104 7.02 10.10 -7.06
C PRO A 104 6.84 9.28 -5.78
N CYS A 105 6.22 8.11 -5.88
CA CYS A 105 6.26 7.14 -4.79
C CYS A 105 7.69 6.62 -4.66
N GLU A 106 8.11 6.29 -3.43
CA GLU A 106 9.23 5.37 -3.27
C GLU A 106 8.86 4.05 -3.96
N VAL A 107 9.66 3.71 -4.98
CA VAL A 107 9.51 2.47 -5.72
C VAL A 107 10.27 1.39 -4.96
N SER A 108 9.54 0.46 -4.34
CA SER A 108 10.15 -0.73 -3.76
C SER A 108 10.02 -1.88 -4.75
N GLU A 109 11.12 -2.48 -5.19
CA GLU A 109 11.08 -3.73 -5.95
C GLU A 109 11.25 -4.91 -4.98
N LEU A 110 10.47 -5.98 -5.17
CA LEU A 110 10.72 -7.23 -4.44
C LEU A 110 11.71 -8.08 -5.22
N LYS A 111 12.68 -8.63 -4.49
CA LYS A 111 13.60 -9.63 -5.03
C LYS A 111 12.90 -10.99 -5.13
N PRO A 112 13.40 -11.92 -5.95
CA PRO A 112 12.98 -13.31 -5.85
C PRO A 112 13.27 -13.85 -4.45
N GLY A 113 12.31 -14.56 -3.86
CA GLY A 113 12.43 -15.09 -2.50
C GLY A 113 11.11 -15.08 -1.74
N THR A 114 11.19 -15.36 -0.44
CA THR A 114 10.04 -15.32 0.46
C THR A 114 10.01 -13.98 1.20
N HIS A 115 8.89 -13.28 1.08
CA HIS A 115 8.64 -11.99 1.71
C HIS A 115 7.59 -12.12 2.81
N ILE A 116 7.80 -11.43 3.93
CA ILE A 116 6.91 -11.49 5.09
C ILE A 116 6.08 -10.20 5.15
N PHE A 117 4.77 -10.39 5.18
CA PHE A 117 3.78 -9.35 5.38
C PHE A 117 2.98 -9.60 6.65
#